data_AF-A0A1I8NKH0-F1
#
_entry.id   AF-A0A1I8NKH0-F1
#
_cell.length_a   1.000
_cell.length_b   1.000
_cell.length_c   1.000
_cell.angle_alpha   90.00
_cell.angle_beta   90.00
_cell.angle_gamma   90.00
#
_symmetry.space_group_name_H-M   'P 1'
#
loop_
_entity.id
_entity.type
_entity.pdbx_description
1 polymer ?
#
loop_
_entity_poly.entity_id
_entity_poly.type
_entity_poly.pdbx_seq_one_letter_code
_entity_poly.pdbx_strand_id
1 'polypeptide(L)'
;MSSNIDIMFHYFLKIRKKYPNIDNDLETILRPLRHPRDAMCMADIKESYRQLTGEKFPMRCGSLGVGEFLLTIPYVACYCNEHGTLMFYSVDGF
;
A
#
# COMPACT_ATOMS: atom_id res chain seq x y z
N MET A 1 21.31 0.51 -19.59
CA MET A 1 19.92 1.00 -19.51
C MET A 1 19.34 0.46 -18.23
N SER A 2 18.99 1.31 -17.27
CA SER A 2 18.23 0.86 -16.08
C SER A 2 16.83 0.50 -16.55
N SER A 3 16.34 -0.70 -16.21
CA SER A 3 14.95 -1.03 -16.50
C SER A 3 14.03 -0.17 -15.64
N ASN A 4 12.79 0.10 -16.08
CA ASN A 4 11.81 0.84 -15.26
C ASN A 4 11.55 0.16 -13.91
N ILE A 5 11.69 -1.17 -13.84
CA ILE A 5 11.56 -1.97 -12.62
C ILE A 5 12.64 -1.58 -11.60
N ASP A 6 13.88 -1.39 -12.06
CA ASP A 6 14.97 -0.97 -11.18
C ASP A 6 14.69 0.39 -10.56
N ILE A 7 14.12 1.33 -11.33
CA ILE A 7 13.83 2.69 -10.84
C ILE A 7 12.78 2.65 -9.71
N MET A 8 11.69 1.89 -9.90
CA MET A 8 10.63 1.76 -8.89
C MET A 8 11.12 1.03 -7.64
N PHE A 9 11.89 -0.04 -7.79
CA PHE A 9 12.49 -0.76 -6.67
C PHE A 9 13.38 0.15 -5.81
N HIS A 10 14.29 0.89 -6.44
CA HIS A 10 15.15 1.85 -5.71
C HIS A 10 14.35 2.98 -5.05
N TYR A 11 13.24 3.41 -5.67
CA TYR A 11 12.34 4.39 -5.06
C TYR A 11 11.69 3.84 -3.78
N PHE A 12 11.17 2.61 -3.80
CA PHE A 12 10.58 1.97 -2.64
C PHE A 12 11.60 1.77 -1.50
N LEU A 13 12.83 1.38 -1.83
CA LEU A 13 13.91 1.29 -0.84
C LEU A 13 14.22 2.66 -0.19
N LYS A 14 14.23 3.74 -0.98
CA LYS A 14 14.41 5.10 -0.44
C LYS A 14 13.27 5.51 0.49
N ILE A 15 12.03 5.14 0.16
CA ILE A 15 10.86 5.38 1.02
C ILE A 15 11.03 4.64 2.35
N ARG A 16 11.29 3.33 2.32
CA ARG A 16 11.52 2.53 3.55
C ARG A 16 12.68 3.04 4.39
N LYS A 17 13.78 3.50 3.76
CA LYS A 17 14.91 4.10 4.48
C LYS A 17 14.52 5.39 5.20
N LYS A 18 13.65 6.21 4.60
CA LYS A 18 13.20 7.48 5.16
C LYS A 18 12.08 7.31 6.19
N TYR A 19 11.21 6.32 6.00
CA TYR A 19 10.07 6.00 6.85
C TYR A 19 10.18 4.53 7.27
N PRO A 20 11.04 4.20 8.26
CA PRO A 20 11.36 2.82 8.60
C PRO A 20 10.19 2.00 9.15
N ASN A 21 9.14 2.67 9.63
CA ASN A 21 7.94 2.02 10.17
C ASN A 21 6.81 1.84 9.13
N ILE A 22 6.99 2.33 7.89
CA ILE A 22 5.88 2.38 6.90
C ILE A 22 5.25 1.01 6.64
N ASP A 23 6.04 -0.06 6.62
CA ASP A 23 5.53 -1.42 6.42
C ASP A 23 4.67 -1.84 7.63
N ASN A 24 5.14 -1.61 8.87
CA ASN A 24 4.37 -1.90 10.08
C ASN A 24 3.08 -1.06 10.19
N ASP A 25 3.15 0.22 9.79
CA ASP A 25 2.00 1.13 9.79
C ASP A 25 0.94 0.64 8.80
N LEU A 26 1.36 0.23 7.59
CA LEU A 26 0.48 -0.34 6.58
C LEU A 26 -0.07 -1.71 6.98
N GLU A 27 0.73 -2.57 7.60
CA GLU A 27 0.25 -3.83 8.16
C GLU A 27 -0.80 -3.57 9.23
N THR A 28 -0.61 -2.59 10.11
CA THR A 28 -1.59 -2.21 11.14
C THR A 28 -2.94 -1.81 10.53
N ILE A 29 -2.92 -1.13 9.38
CA ILE A 29 -4.12 -0.70 8.65
C ILE A 29 -4.78 -1.85 7.89
N LEU A 30 -4.00 -2.71 7.23
CA LEU A 30 -4.52 -3.73 6.30
C LEU A 30 -4.85 -5.05 6.98
N ARG A 31 -4.17 -5.39 8.07
CA ARG A 31 -4.35 -6.66 8.80
C ARG A 31 -5.78 -6.92 9.27
N PRO A 32 -6.57 -5.92 9.71
CA PRO A 32 -7.97 -6.14 10.07
C PRO A 32 -8.88 -6.48 8.86
N LEU A 33 -8.46 -6.14 7.63
CA LEU A 33 -9.27 -6.29 6.41
C LEU A 33 -9.11 -7.71 5.86
N ARG A 34 -9.68 -8.72 6.52
CA ARG A 34 -9.43 -10.14 6.22
C ARG A 34 -10.29 -10.73 5.10
N HIS A 35 -11.27 -9.98 4.60
CA HIS A 35 -12.15 -10.44 3.54
C HIS A 35 -12.29 -9.35 2.46
N PRO A 36 -12.49 -9.70 1.17
CA PRO A 36 -12.71 -8.73 0.11
C PRO A 36 -13.82 -7.70 0.39
N ARG A 37 -14.78 -8.05 1.24
CA ARG A 37 -15.89 -7.17 1.66
C ARG A 37 -15.43 -6.00 2.56
N ASP A 38 -14.30 -6.18 3.24
CA ASP A 38 -13.70 -5.20 4.15
C ASP A 38 -12.60 -4.40 3.44
N ALA A 39 -12.36 -4.66 2.16
CA ALA A 39 -11.27 -4.05 1.42
C ALA A 39 -11.41 -2.53 1.33
N MET A 40 -10.27 -1.84 1.28
CA MET A 40 -10.20 -0.38 1.23
C MET A 40 -9.58 0.11 -0.06
N CYS A 41 -10.02 1.27 -0.55
CA CYS A 41 -9.37 1.90 -1.69
C CYS A 41 -8.09 2.65 -1.25
N MET A 42 -7.24 3.02 -2.20
CA MET A 42 -6.00 3.75 -1.90
C MET A 42 -6.21 5.08 -1.16
N ALA A 43 -7.33 5.78 -1.42
CA ALA A 43 -7.61 7.03 -0.74
C ALA A 43 -7.84 6.80 0.76
N ASP A 44 -8.62 5.76 1.10
CA ASP A 44 -8.92 5.42 2.48
C ASP A 44 -7.69 4.88 3.23
N ILE A 45 -6.80 4.16 2.53
CA ILE A 45 -5.52 3.71 3.11
C ILE A 45 -4.61 4.90 3.44
N LYS A 46 -4.51 5.88 2.52
CA LYS A 46 -3.73 7.11 2.77
C LYS A 46 -4.30 7.93 3.92
N GLU A 47 -5.63 7.97 4.02
CA GLU A 47 -6.33 8.61 5.14
C GLU A 47 -6.04 7.89 6.46
N SER A 48 -6.18 6.57 6.50
CA SER A 48 -5.89 5.74 7.67
C SER A 48 -4.43 5.86 8.12
N TYR A 49 -3.50 5.91 7.17
CA TYR A 49 -2.09 6.17 7.45
C TYR A 49 -1.88 7.53 8.12
N ARG A 50 -2.56 8.58 7.63
CA ARG A 50 -2.48 9.91 8.25
C ARG A 50 -3.06 9.91 9.66
N GLN A 51 -4.16 9.21 9.88
CA GLN A 51 -4.78 9.10 11.21
C GLN A 51 -3.89 8.33 12.19
N LEU A 52 -3.22 7.26 11.73
CA LEU A 52 -2.33 6.45 12.55
C LEU A 52 -1.02 7.18 12.91
N THR A 53 -0.42 7.87 11.94
CA THR A 53 0.95 8.41 12.07
C THR A 53 1.00 9.92 12.30
N GLY A 54 -0.08 10.65 12.01
CA GLY A 54 -0.09 12.11 11.92
C GLY A 54 0.53 12.68 10.65
N GLU A 55 1.10 11.83 9.78
CA GLU A 55 1.89 12.23 8.62
C GLU A 55 1.16 12.00 7.29
N LYS A 56 1.51 12.79 6.27
CA LYS A 56 1.02 12.52 4.90
C LYS A 56 1.65 11.24 4.37
N PHE A 57 0.89 10.48 3.58
CA PHE A 57 1.43 9.29 2.91
C PHE A 57 2.68 9.65 2.07
N PRO A 58 3.82 8.96 2.27
CA PRO A 58 5.13 9.49 1.86
C PRO A 58 5.44 9.33 0.37
N MET A 59 4.62 8.58 -0.36
CA MET A 59 4.79 8.35 -1.79
C MET A 59 4.21 9.49 -2.62
N ARG A 60 5.01 9.99 -3.56
CA ARG A 60 4.63 11.07 -4.48
C ARG A 60 4.31 10.57 -5.90
N CYS A 61 4.34 9.26 -6.12
CA CYS A 61 3.99 8.66 -7.40
C CYS A 61 2.46 8.65 -7.61
N GLY A 62 2.06 8.44 -8.86
CA GLY A 62 0.65 8.22 -9.20
C GLY A 62 0.08 6.94 -8.60
N SER A 63 -1.22 6.72 -8.78
CA SER A 63 -1.97 5.60 -8.20
C SER A 63 -1.36 4.22 -8.50
N LEU A 64 -0.79 4.02 -9.69
CA LEU A 64 -0.12 2.76 -10.05
C LEU A 64 1.07 2.46 -9.13
N GLY A 65 1.97 3.43 -8.91
CA GLY A 65 3.13 3.22 -8.06
C GLY A 65 2.77 3.01 -6.59
N VAL A 66 1.66 3.62 -6.11
CA VAL A 66 1.15 3.36 -4.76
C VAL A 66 0.60 1.94 -4.65
N GLY A 67 -0.19 1.50 -5.63
CA GLY A 67 -0.71 0.13 -5.68
C GLY A 67 0.42 -0.91 -5.72
N GLU A 68 1.43 -0.71 -6.56
CA GLU A 68 2.62 -1.56 -6.61
C GLU A 68 3.34 -1.63 -5.27
N PHE A 69 3.50 -0.50 -4.57
CA PHE A 69 4.12 -0.47 -3.24
C PHE A 69 3.31 -1.24 -2.20
N LEU A 70 1.98 -1.06 -2.18
CA LEU A 70 1.09 -1.81 -1.29
C LEU A 70 1.19 -3.32 -1.50
N LEU A 71 1.36 -3.76 -2.75
CA LEU A 71 1.57 -5.18 -3.08
C LEU A 71 2.97 -5.70 -2.73
N THR A 72 3.89 -4.84 -2.27
CA THR A 72 5.15 -5.28 -1.66
C THR A 72 5.04 -5.57 -0.17
N ILE A 73 3.92 -5.21 0.47
CA ILE A 73 3.65 -5.54 1.87
C ILE A 73 3.18 -7.01 1.92
N PRO A 74 3.74 -7.85 2.80
CA PRO A 74 3.38 -9.26 2.87
C PRO A 74 1.88 -9.49 3.05
N TYR A 75 1.37 -10.52 2.37
CA TYR A 75 -0.03 -10.96 2.47
C TYR A 75 -1.08 -9.89 2.12
N VAL A 76 -0.71 -8.89 1.31
CA VAL A 76 -1.67 -7.93 0.75
C VAL A 76 -2.13 -8.42 -0.62
N ALA A 77 -3.45 -8.48 -0.81
CA ALA A 77 -4.07 -8.75 -2.09
C ALA A 77 -4.87 -7.52 -2.55
N CYS A 78 -5.12 -7.44 -3.86
CA CYS A 78 -6.03 -6.45 -4.40
C CYS A 78 -6.96 -7.05 -5.45
N TYR A 79 -8.15 -6.46 -5.60
CA TYR A 79 -9.05 -6.73 -6.72
C TYR A 79 -9.58 -5.41 -7.28
N CYS A 80 -10.10 -5.46 -8.50
CA CYS A 80 -10.76 -4.34 -9.14
C CYS A 80 -12.27 -4.48 -8.95
N ASN A 81 -12.94 -3.47 -8.39
CA ASN A 81 -14.40 -3.48 -8.29
C ASN A 81 -15.07 -3.13 -9.63
N GLU A 82 -16.40 -3.16 -9.67
CA GLU A 82 -17.20 -2.86 -10.88
C GLU A 82 -16.99 -1.44 -11.45
N HIS A 83 -16.42 -0.52 -10.65
CA HIS A 83 -16.12 0.85 -11.05
C HIS A 83 -14.66 1.05 -11.49
N GLY A 84 -13.84 0.00 -11.55
CA GLY A 84 -12.43 0.14 -11.91
C GLY A 84 -11.53 0.55 -10.73
N THR A 85 -12.05 0.58 -9.50
CA THR A 85 -11.26 0.98 -8.32
C THR A 85 -10.54 -0.23 -7.74
N LEU A 86 -9.23 -0.07 -7.50
CA LEU A 86 -8.44 -1.08 -6.80
C LEU A 86 -8.75 -1.05 -5.30
N MET A 87 -9.16 -2.21 -4.79
CA MET A 87 -9.51 -2.48 -3.41
C MET A 87 -8.47 -3.42 -2.81
N PHE A 88 -7.92 -3.07 -1.64
CA PHE A 88 -6.84 -3.80 -0.99
C PHE A 88 -7.30 -4.40 0.33
N TYR A 89 -6.85 -5.61 0.63
CA TYR A 89 -7.16 -6.35 1.85
C TYR A 89 -6.03 -7.32 2.18
N SER A 90 -6.02 -7.84 3.41
CA SER A 90 -5.04 -8.82 3.86
C SER A 90 -5.55 -10.25 3.69
N VAL A 91 -4.71 -11.12 3.17
CA VAL A 91 -4.94 -12.58 3.05
C VAL A 91 -4.15 -13.39 4.09
N ASP A 92 -3.55 -12.74 5.08
CA ASP A 92 -2.84 -13.45 6.14
C ASP A 92 -3.85 -14.21 7.03
N GLY A 93 -3.64 -15.52 7.16
CA GLY A 93 -4.52 -16.43 7.90
C GLY A 93 -5.57 -17.18 7.07
N PHE A 94 -5.48 -17.20 5.74
CA PHE A 94 -6.09 -18.27 4.92
C PHE A 94 -5.24 -19.54 4.94
#